data_AF-A0A0J6G799-F1
#
_entry.id   AF-A0A0J6G799-F1
#
_cell.length_a   1.000
_cell.length_b   1.000
_cell.length_c   1.000
_cell.angle_alpha   90.00
_cell.angle_beta   90.00
_cell.angle_gamma   90.00
#
_symmetry.space_group_name_H-M   'P 1'
#
loop_
_entity.id
_entity.type
_entity.pdbx_description
1 polymer ?
#
loop_
_entity_poly.entity_id
_entity_poly.type
_entity_poly.pdbx_seq_one_letter_code
_entity_poly.pdbx_strand_id
1 'polypeptide(L)'
;MTLTIDARQLMIESIEADLAQGKIALGEAVKRFRVDVTGLQQTQFARMCKISVRTLIQIEHGEGNPTLKSLNAVFKPFGLQMGVVRLPRKF
;
A
#
# COMPACT_ATOMS: atom_id res chain seq x y z
N MET A 1 20.39 6.34 -8.96
CA MET A 1 20.42 6.43 -7.49
C MET A 1 19.77 5.16 -6.94
N THR A 2 20.57 4.15 -6.67
CA THR A 2 20.12 2.89 -6.05
C THR A 2 19.86 3.19 -4.58
N LEU A 3 18.59 3.37 -4.19
CA LEU A 3 18.19 3.15 -2.80
C LEU A 3 18.75 1.78 -2.41
N THR A 4 19.64 1.75 -1.43
CA THR A 4 20.19 0.50 -0.90
C THR A 4 19.01 -0.40 -0.55
N ILE A 5 19.10 -1.69 -0.88
CA ILE A 5 18.00 -2.65 -0.70
C ILE A 5 17.44 -2.57 0.73
N ASP A 6 18.32 -2.32 1.71
CA ASP A 6 17.97 -2.09 3.11
C ASP A 6 17.08 -0.86 3.34
N ALA A 7 17.35 0.28 2.69
CA ALA A 7 16.55 1.50 2.87
C ALA A 7 15.13 1.31 2.35
N ARG A 8 14.96 0.58 1.23
CA ARG A 8 13.64 0.25 0.70
C ARG A 8 12.88 -0.68 1.63
N GLN A 9 13.56 -1.69 2.18
CA GLN A 9 12.98 -2.64 3.11
C GLN A 9 12.46 -1.94 4.38
N LEU A 10 13.28 -1.06 4.97
CA LEU A 10 12.92 -0.28 6.16
C LEU A 10 11.70 0.61 5.94
N MET A 11 11.57 1.23 4.77
CA MET A 11 10.37 2.03 4.45
C MET A 11 9.11 1.16 4.38
N ILE A 12 9.20 -0.01 3.77
CA ILE A 12 8.05 -0.94 3.66
C ILE A 12 7.61 -1.40 5.05
N GLU A 13 8.56 -1.81 5.89
CA GLU A 13 8.28 -2.25 7.27
C GLU A 13 7.68 -1.13 8.12
N SER A 14 8.17 0.11 7.96
CA SER A 14 7.62 1.28 8.64
C SER A 14 6.16 1.54 8.25
N ILE A 15 5.85 1.51 6.95
CA ILE A 15 4.47 1.70 6.46
C ILE A 15 3.56 0.56 6.94
N GLU A 16 4.04 -0.67 6.91
CA GLU A 16 3.30 -1.84 7.41
C GLU A 16 3.00 -1.72 8.91
N ALA A 17 3.98 -1.32 9.72
CA ALA A 17 3.81 -1.14 11.16
C ALA A 17 2.80 -0.03 11.48
N ASP A 18 2.87 1.11 10.77
CA ASP A 18 1.91 2.20 10.93
C ASP A 18 0.49 1.78 10.55
N LEU A 19 0.34 1.00 9.46
CA LEU A 19 -0.94 0.47 9.01
C LEU A 19 -1.50 -0.55 10.03
N ALA A 20 -0.67 -1.47 10.51
CA ALA A 20 -1.05 -2.51 11.47
C ALA A 20 -1.46 -1.92 12.84
N GLN A 21 -0.83 -0.81 13.24
CA GLN A 21 -1.19 -0.06 14.44
C GLN A 21 -2.42 0.84 14.25
N GLY A 22 -2.95 0.95 13.03
CA GLY A 22 -4.06 1.84 12.70
C GLY A 22 -3.72 3.32 12.76
N LYS A 23 -2.43 3.69 12.69
CA LYS A 23 -1.98 5.09 12.65
C LYS A 23 -2.28 5.75 11.31
N ILE A 24 -2.26 4.96 10.24
CA ILE A 24 -2.61 5.39 8.89
C ILE A 24 -3.73 4.51 8.33
N ALA A 25 -4.56 5.10 7.48
CA ALA A 25 -5.57 4.36 6.74
C ALA A 25 -4.94 3.59 5.57
N LEU A 26 -5.68 2.58 5.06
CA LEU A 26 -5.25 1.77 3.92
C LEU A 26 -4.89 2.62 2.69
N GLY A 27 -5.70 3.62 2.36
CA GLY A 27 -5.44 4.51 1.22
C GLY A 27 -4.16 5.33 1.36
N GLU A 28 -3.90 5.82 2.57
CA GLU A 28 -2.66 6.54 2.88
C GLU A 28 -1.43 5.62 2.79
N ALA A 29 -1.52 4.38 3.28
CA ALA A 29 -0.46 3.41 3.12
C ALA A 29 -0.14 3.14 1.64
N VAL A 30 -1.17 2.96 0.80
CA VAL A 30 -1.01 2.78 -0.66
C VAL A 30 -0.35 4.00 -1.31
N LYS A 31 -0.74 5.21 -0.90
CA LYS A 31 -0.14 6.45 -1.39
C LYS A 31 1.34 6.55 -1.01
N ARG A 32 1.71 6.19 0.23
CA ARG A 32 3.12 6.14 0.68
C ARG A 32 3.93 5.08 -0.07
N PHE A 33 3.38 3.89 -0.31
CA PHE A 33 4.02 2.90 -1.17
C PHE A 33 4.30 3.46 -2.57
N ARG A 34 3.37 4.24 -3.13
CA ARG A 34 3.56 4.87 -4.43
C ARG A 34 4.63 5.97 -4.39
N VAL A 35 4.51 6.93 -3.49
CA VAL A 35 5.37 8.13 -3.48
C VAL A 35 6.73 7.84 -2.86
N ASP A 36 6.75 7.25 -1.68
CA ASP A 36 7.98 7.16 -0.87
C ASP A 36 8.83 5.96 -1.27
N VAL A 37 8.19 4.82 -1.59
CA VAL A 37 8.93 3.58 -1.91
C VAL A 37 9.26 3.48 -3.40
N THR A 38 8.35 3.90 -4.29
CA THR A 38 8.55 3.75 -5.74
C THR A 38 8.82 5.04 -6.48
N GLY A 39 8.46 6.20 -5.92
CA GLY A 39 8.57 7.50 -6.59
C GLY A 39 7.71 7.64 -7.85
N LEU A 40 6.70 6.78 -8.04
CA LEU A 40 5.92 6.71 -9.27
C LEU A 40 4.69 7.62 -9.24
N GLN A 41 4.32 8.13 -10.41
CA GLN A 41 3.01 8.78 -10.59
C GLN A 41 1.88 7.74 -10.60
N GLN A 42 0.64 8.17 -10.32
CA GLN A 42 -0.52 7.27 -10.23
C GLN A 42 -0.69 6.38 -11.48
N THR A 43 -0.48 6.92 -12.67
CA THR A 43 -0.60 6.17 -13.94
C THR A 43 0.43 5.05 -14.05
N GLN A 44 1.68 5.31 -13.67
CA GLN A 44 2.78 4.34 -13.70
C GLN A 44 2.60 3.28 -12.62
N PHE A 45 2.22 3.70 -11.42
CA PHE A 45 1.97 2.81 -10.30
C PHE A 45 0.79 1.87 -10.56
N ALA A 46 -0.33 2.38 -11.09
CA ALA A 46 -1.48 1.57 -11.45
C ALA A 46 -1.12 0.49 -12.50
N ARG A 47 -0.28 0.84 -13.49
CA ARG A 47 0.25 -0.12 -14.48
C ARG A 47 1.12 -1.18 -13.81
N MET A 48 2.02 -0.79 -12.91
CA MET A 48 2.86 -1.72 -12.15
C MET A 48 2.02 -2.71 -11.34
N CYS A 49 0.97 -2.23 -10.68
CA CYS A 49 0.04 -3.06 -9.90
C CYS A 49 -1.01 -3.77 -10.76
N LYS A 50 -1.03 -3.57 -12.09
CA LYS A 50 -2.00 -4.17 -13.03
C LYS A 50 -3.46 -3.87 -12.67
N ILE A 51 -3.75 -2.64 -12.24
CA ILE A 51 -5.09 -2.13 -11.95
C ILE A 51 -5.38 -0.87 -12.76
N SER A 52 -6.65 -0.45 -12.82
CA SER A 52 -7.00 0.82 -13.45
C SER A 52 -6.55 2.00 -12.57
N VAL A 53 -6.21 3.13 -13.20
CA VAL A 53 -5.84 4.37 -12.49
C VAL A 53 -6.98 4.84 -11.59
N ARG A 54 -8.23 4.70 -12.07
CA ARG A 54 -9.43 5.01 -11.27
C ARG A 54 -9.50 4.15 -10.00
N THR A 55 -9.23 2.85 -10.12
CA THR A 55 -9.19 1.94 -8.97
C THR A 55 -8.11 2.37 -7.97
N LEU A 56 -6.93 2.73 -8.45
CA LEU A 56 -5.86 3.24 -7.59
C LEU A 56 -6.28 4.52 -6.85
N ILE A 57 -6.87 5.50 -7.56
CA ILE A 57 -7.34 6.77 -6.96
C ILE A 57 -8.38 6.50 -5.87
N GLN A 58 -9.36 5.63 -6.15
CA GLN A 58 -10.38 5.25 -5.18
C GLN A 58 -9.76 4.61 -3.93
N ILE A 59 -8.80 3.70 -4.11
CA ILE A 59 -8.06 3.11 -2.99
C ILE A 59 -7.31 4.18 -2.20
N GLU A 60 -6.55 5.08 -2.86
CA GLU A 60 -5.77 6.13 -2.21
C GLU A 60 -6.64 7.12 -1.43
N HIS A 61 -7.84 7.43 -1.93
CA HIS A 61 -8.79 8.32 -1.26
C HIS A 61 -9.61 7.62 -0.18
N GLY A 62 -9.49 6.30 -0.03
CA GLY A 62 -10.35 5.53 0.86
C GLY A 62 -11.82 5.51 0.40
N GLU A 63 -12.06 5.77 -0.89
CA GLU A 63 -13.37 5.80 -1.49
C GLU A 63 -13.73 4.44 -2.10
N GLY A 64 -15.00 4.07 -1.99
CA GLY A 64 -15.53 2.84 -2.55
C GLY A 64 -15.18 1.58 -1.74
N ASN A 65 -15.39 0.41 -2.36
CA ASN A 65 -15.14 -0.89 -1.74
C ASN A 65 -14.21 -1.71 -2.66
N PRO A 66 -12.88 -1.49 -2.61
CA PRO A 66 -11.95 -2.20 -3.46
C PRO A 66 -11.96 -3.70 -3.15
N THR A 67 -11.97 -4.52 -4.20
CA THR A 67 -11.95 -5.97 -4.02
C THR A 67 -10.62 -6.41 -3.38
N LEU A 68 -10.64 -7.52 -2.62
CA LEU A 68 -9.41 -8.15 -2.12
C LEU A 68 -8.39 -8.42 -3.23
N LYS A 69 -8.86 -8.74 -4.44
CA LYS A 69 -8.01 -8.92 -5.62
C LYS A 69 -7.27 -7.63 -5.99
N SER A 70 -7.95 -6.49 -5.99
CA SER A 70 -7.35 -5.18 -6.27
C SER A 70 -6.34 -4.79 -5.21
N LEU A 71 -6.67 -5.00 -3.93
CA LEU A 71 -5.77 -4.72 -2.81
C LEU A 71 -4.51 -5.59 -2.90
N ASN A 72 -4.67 -6.90 -3.07
CA ASN A 72 -3.54 -7.82 -3.25
C ASN A 72 -2.66 -7.45 -4.44
N ALA A 73 -3.25 -6.93 -5.53
CA ALA A 73 -2.47 -6.49 -6.69
C ALA A 73 -1.58 -5.28 -6.38
N VAL A 74 -2.01 -4.39 -5.48
CA VAL A 74 -1.22 -3.25 -5.00
C VAL A 74 -0.11 -3.68 -4.03
N PHE A 75 -0.37 -4.66 -3.17
CA PHE A 75 0.58 -5.13 -2.15
C PHE A 75 1.64 -6.10 -2.69
N LYS A 76 1.31 -6.88 -3.73
CA LYS A 76 2.20 -7.91 -4.29
C LYS A 76 3.59 -7.41 -4.72
N PRO A 77 3.78 -6.23 -5.35
CA PRO A 77 5.11 -5.68 -5.66
C PRO A 77 6.01 -5.40 -4.46
N PHE A 78 5.44 -5.38 -3.25
CA PHE A 78 6.15 -5.14 -1.99
C PHE A 78 6.33 -6.44 -1.18
N GLY A 79 5.91 -7.59 -1.70
CA GLY A 79 5.92 -8.86 -0.96
C GLY A 79 4.81 -8.98 0.08
N LEU A 80 3.79 -8.11 0.00
CA LEU A 80 2.69 -8.04 0.95
C LEU A 80 1.39 -8.62 0.37
N GLN A 81 0.48 -9.04 1.24
CA GLN A 81 -0.87 -9.48 0.87
C GLN A 81 -1.88 -9.16 1.98
N MET A 82 -3.15 -8.97 1.60
CA MET A 82 -4.25 -8.85 2.56
C MET A 82 -4.48 -10.19 3.28
N GLY A 83 -4.67 -10.12 4.59
CA GLY A 83 -4.90 -11.29 5.43
C GLY A 83 -5.76 -10.96 6.65
N VAL A 84 -6.18 -12.01 7.36
CA VAL A 84 -6.92 -11.87 8.62
C VAL A 84 -5.91 -11.60 9.75
N VAL A 85 -6.10 -10.49 10.46
CA VAL A 85 -5.29 -10.11 11.62
C VAL A 85 -6.14 -10.12 12.90
N ARG A 86 -5.48 -10.16 14.06
CA ARG A 86 -6.17 -9.99 15.34
C ARG A 86 -6.65 -8.54 15.45
N LEU A 87 -7.93 -8.34 15.78
CA LEU A 87 -8.45 -7.02 16.10
C LEU A 87 -7.99 -6.65 17.51
N PRO A 88 -7.14 -5.61 17.69
CA PRO A 88 -6.77 -5.15 19.02
C PRO A 88 -8.00 -4.56 19.71
N ARG A 89 -8.56 -5.27 20.69
CA ARG A 89 -9.61 -4.75 21.56
C ARG A 89 -8.94 -3.91 22.64
N LYS A 90 -9.24 -2.60 22.68
CA LYS A 90 -8.98 -1.79 23.87
C LYS A 90 -10.02 -2.21 24.92
N PHE A 91 -9.57 -2.88 25.98
CA PHE A 91 -10.35 -3.08 27.20
C PHE A 91 -10.32 -1.79 28.03
#